data_AF-K6VKN3-F1
#
_entry.id   AF-K6VKN3-F1
#
_cell.length_a   1.000
_cell.length_b   1.000
_cell.length_c   1.000
_cell.angle_alpha   90.00
_cell.angle_beta   90.00
_cell.angle_gamma   90.00
#
_symmetry.space_group_name_H-M   'P 1'
#
loop_
_entity.id
_entity.type
_entity.pdbx_description
1 polymer ?
#
loop_
_entity_poly.entity_id
_entity_poly.type
_entity_poly.pdbx_seq_one_letter_code
_entity_poly.pdbx_strand_id
1 'polypeptide(L)'
;LKSTDKITYSKKLLDEFFLWLGNFEDCIGHTEAIDENTYSNLEKLDKLYENFYNFKNESSNEDHNTCGKGEICAQDYMNQESTCKGKGNNRFCKELEKFRELFNNHLESIKKCDNIGELPYFQGSSLAGTISIPVSAMSLISLFSFVTYKVGNFFVISDNLFYNLWYTYNKNIDML
;
A
#
# COMPACT_ATOMS: atom_id res chain seq x y z
N LEU A 1 -4.71 -15.15 31.99
CA LEU A 1 -5.71 -14.07 32.19
C LEU A 1 -6.44 -13.88 30.88
N LYS A 2 -7.77 -13.68 30.88
CA LYS A 2 -8.57 -13.54 29.64
C LYS A 2 -8.37 -12.15 29.03
N SER A 3 -8.56 -12.04 27.71
CA SER A 3 -8.56 -10.79 26.91
C SER A 3 -9.35 -9.65 27.60
N THR A 4 -10.53 -9.98 28.13
CA THR A 4 -11.42 -9.05 28.82
C THR A 4 -10.81 -8.48 30.11
N ASP A 5 -10.03 -9.27 30.85
CA ASP A 5 -9.39 -8.83 32.10
C ASP A 5 -8.26 -7.82 31.81
N LYS A 6 -7.53 -8.04 30.71
CA LYS A 6 -6.41 -7.19 30.27
C LYS A 6 -6.89 -5.83 29.75
N ILE A 7 -7.99 -5.82 28.97
CA ILE A 7 -8.65 -4.59 28.49
C ILE A 7 -9.25 -3.78 29.65
N THR A 8 -9.84 -4.47 30.64
CA THR A 8 -10.40 -3.81 31.84
C THR A 8 -9.29 -3.17 32.68
N TYR A 9 -8.15 -3.86 32.83
CA TYR A 9 -6.99 -3.36 33.55
C TYR A 9 -6.35 -2.15 32.87
N SER A 10 -6.12 -2.22 31.55
CA SER A 10 -5.53 -1.10 30.81
C SER A 10 -6.43 0.13 30.82
N LYS A 11 -7.76 -0.03 30.72
CA LYS A 11 -8.71 1.08 30.86
C LYS A 11 -8.62 1.74 32.23
N LYS A 12 -8.60 0.95 33.31
CA LYS A 12 -8.49 1.46 34.68
C LYS A 12 -7.19 2.25 34.89
N LEU A 13 -6.07 1.74 34.38
CA LEU A 13 -4.77 2.38 34.51
C LEU A 13 -4.70 3.69 33.72
N LEU A 14 -5.37 3.73 32.56
CA LEU A 14 -5.51 4.92 31.73
C LEU A 14 -6.37 5.99 32.42
N ASP A 15 -7.49 5.58 33.03
CA ASP A 15 -8.37 6.45 33.81
C ASP A 15 -7.62 7.04 35.02
N GLU A 16 -6.87 6.22 35.76
CA GLU A 16 -6.02 6.68 36.88
C GLU A 16 -4.93 7.66 36.42
N PHE A 17 -4.30 7.40 35.27
CA PHE A 17 -3.31 8.31 34.67
C PHE A 17 -3.92 9.66 34.27
N PHE A 18 -5.10 9.65 33.64
CA PHE A 18 -5.80 10.89 33.25
C PHE A 18 -6.31 11.68 34.46
N LEU A 19 -6.77 11.00 35.52
CA LEU A 19 -7.13 11.64 36.79
C LEU A 19 -5.94 12.31 37.46
N TRP A 20 -4.76 11.69 37.39
CA TRP A 20 -3.52 12.25 37.96
C TRP A 20 -2.99 13.48 37.22
N LEU A 21 -3.27 13.61 35.91
CA LEU A 21 -2.82 14.75 35.09
C LEU A 21 -3.66 16.03 35.25
N GLY A 22 -4.72 16.01 36.06
CA GLY A 22 -5.37 17.19 36.63
C GLY A 22 -6.05 18.17 35.66
N ASN A 23 -6.10 17.92 34.35
CA ASN A 23 -6.64 18.88 33.37
C ASN A 23 -7.16 18.23 32.06
N PHE A 24 -7.66 17.00 32.13
CA PHE A 24 -8.10 16.23 30.95
C PHE A 24 -9.60 15.87 30.98
N GLU A 25 -10.43 16.48 31.84
CA GLU A 25 -11.90 16.26 31.83
C GLU A 25 -12.50 16.47 30.43
N ASP A 26 -12.02 17.48 29.69
CA ASP A 26 -12.42 17.73 28.30
C ASP A 26 -11.98 16.61 27.35
N CYS A 27 -10.87 15.91 27.63
CA CYS A 27 -10.37 14.82 26.80
C CYS A 27 -11.07 13.48 27.06
N ILE A 28 -11.66 13.29 28.25
CA ILE A 28 -12.44 12.08 28.58
C ILE A 28 -13.64 11.95 27.62
N GLY A 29 -14.24 13.07 27.22
CA GLY A 29 -15.31 13.10 26.20
C GLY A 29 -14.84 12.74 24.79
N HIS A 30 -13.53 12.77 24.54
CA HIS A 30 -12.91 12.49 23.24
C HIS A 30 -12.10 11.18 23.23
N THR A 31 -11.97 10.49 24.36
CA THR A 31 -11.36 9.16 24.42
C THR A 31 -12.33 8.12 23.88
N GLU A 32 -12.01 7.59 22.69
CA GLU A 32 -12.67 6.40 22.16
C GLU A 32 -12.11 5.16 22.86
N ALA A 33 -12.99 4.24 23.26
CA ALA A 33 -12.55 2.95 23.76
C ALA A 33 -11.83 2.19 22.65
N ILE A 34 -10.63 1.68 22.96
CA ILE A 34 -9.90 0.80 22.06
C ILE A 34 -10.68 -0.51 21.95
N ASP A 35 -11.21 -0.80 20.77
CA ASP A 35 -11.90 -2.06 20.53
C ASP A 35 -10.93 -3.25 20.58
N GLU A 36 -11.46 -4.44 20.83
CA GLU A 36 -10.66 -5.65 21.00
C GLU A 36 -9.76 -5.97 19.79
N ASN A 37 -10.22 -5.68 18.56
CA ASN A 37 -9.42 -5.91 17.37
C ASN A 37 -8.29 -4.88 17.24
N THR A 38 -8.53 -3.61 17.54
CA THR A 38 -7.46 -2.61 17.63
C THR A 38 -6.46 -2.97 18.73
N TYR A 39 -6.92 -3.40 19.90
CA TYR A 39 -6.05 -3.84 20.99
C TYR A 39 -5.19 -5.05 20.59
N SER A 40 -5.78 -6.07 19.97
CA SER A 40 -5.05 -7.24 19.48
C SER A 40 -4.00 -6.88 18.43
N ASN A 41 -4.29 -5.92 17.55
CA ASN A 41 -3.32 -5.43 16.57
C ASN A 41 -2.16 -4.67 17.24
N LEU A 42 -2.43 -3.89 18.29
CA LEU A 42 -1.38 -3.24 19.07
C LEU A 42 -0.49 -4.27 19.77
N GLU A 43 -1.06 -5.32 20.35
CA GLU A 43 -0.29 -6.39 21.01
C GLU A 43 0.65 -7.13 20.03
N LYS A 44 0.20 -7.35 18.79
CA LYS A 44 1.04 -7.93 17.72
C LYS A 44 2.19 -7.01 17.35
N LEU A 45 1.93 -5.70 17.20
CA LEU A 45 2.96 -4.72 16.90
C LEU A 45 3.97 -4.62 18.05
N ASP A 46 3.49 -4.54 19.29
CA ASP A 46 4.32 -4.48 20.49
C ASP A 46 5.31 -5.65 20.55
N LYS A 47 4.82 -6.88 20.35
CA LYS A 47 5.66 -8.08 20.28
C LYS A 47 6.71 -8.02 19.15
N LEU A 48 6.33 -7.53 17.98
CA LEU A 48 7.26 -7.36 16.84
C LEU A 48 8.38 -6.37 17.18
N TYR A 49 8.04 -5.23 17.76
CA TYR A 49 9.02 -4.24 18.18
C TYR A 49 9.92 -4.74 19.31
N GLU A 50 9.37 -5.44 20.30
CA GLU A 50 10.15 -6.08 21.36
C GLU A 50 11.19 -7.06 20.78
N ASN A 51 10.75 -7.96 19.90
CA ASN A 51 11.65 -8.90 19.22
C ASN A 51 12.70 -8.20 18.36
N PHE A 52 12.32 -7.13 17.66
CA PHE A 52 13.25 -6.32 16.89
C PHE A 52 14.30 -5.64 17.77
N TYR A 53 13.91 -5.07 18.92
CA TYR A 53 14.87 -4.45 19.83
C TYR A 53 15.81 -5.47 20.47
N ASN A 54 15.33 -6.68 20.76
CA ASN A 54 16.18 -7.78 21.22
C ASN A 54 17.22 -8.16 20.14
N PHE A 55 16.79 -8.25 18.88
CA PHE A 55 17.68 -8.46 17.74
C PHE A 55 18.70 -7.31 17.57
N LYS A 56 18.23 -6.05 17.60
CA LYS A 56 19.04 -4.85 17.37
C LYS A 56 20.04 -4.56 18.48
N ASN A 57 19.65 -4.75 19.74
CA ASN A 57 20.52 -4.41 20.87
C ASN A 57 21.61 -5.46 21.05
N GLU A 58 21.31 -6.74 20.79
CA GLU A 58 22.29 -7.81 20.93
C GLU A 58 23.23 -7.92 19.73
N SER A 59 22.88 -7.38 18.57
CA SER A 59 23.81 -7.29 17.42
C SER A 59 25.03 -6.42 17.68
N SER A 60 25.01 -5.60 18.75
CA SER A 60 26.17 -4.83 19.20
C SER A 60 27.23 -5.68 19.93
N ASN A 61 26.84 -6.84 20.45
CA ASN A 61 27.74 -7.81 21.09
C ASN A 61 27.94 -8.99 20.13
N GLU A 62 29.16 -9.51 20.00
CA GLU A 62 29.55 -10.45 18.93
C GLU A 62 28.93 -11.86 19.01
N ASP A 63 27.74 -12.02 19.57
CA ASP A 63 27.16 -13.32 19.86
C ASP A 63 26.43 -13.92 18.64
N HIS A 64 26.66 -15.22 18.40
CA HIS A 64 26.08 -15.97 17.28
C HIS A 64 24.54 -16.11 17.41
N ASN A 65 24.01 -15.83 18.60
CA ASN A 65 22.59 -15.90 18.95
C ASN A 65 21.74 -14.74 18.37
N THR A 66 22.38 -13.65 17.96
CA THR A 66 21.70 -12.46 17.45
C THR A 66 20.90 -12.75 16.18
N CYS A 67 21.47 -13.48 15.21
CA CYS A 67 20.76 -13.78 13.96
C CYS A 67 19.56 -14.70 14.17
N GLY A 68 19.61 -15.64 15.13
CA GLY A 68 18.44 -16.45 15.48
C GLY A 68 17.27 -15.61 15.99
N LYS A 69 17.53 -14.53 16.72
CA LYS A 69 16.49 -13.58 17.14
C LYS A 69 15.94 -12.78 15.97
N GLY A 70 16.81 -12.39 15.03
CA GLY A 70 16.40 -11.78 13.77
C GLY A 70 15.48 -12.70 12.94
N GLU A 71 15.80 -14.00 12.86
CA GLU A 71 14.98 -15.00 12.17
C GLU A 71 13.60 -15.15 12.83
N ILE A 72 13.53 -15.22 14.16
CA ILE A 72 12.25 -15.27 14.89
C ILE A 72 11.44 -14.00 14.63
N CYS A 73 12.09 -12.84 14.65
CA CYS A 73 11.45 -11.56 14.38
C CYS A 73 10.88 -11.50 12.95
N ALA A 74 11.64 -11.96 11.95
CA ALA A 74 11.19 -12.08 10.57
C ALA A 74 10.02 -13.06 10.42
N GLN A 75 10.04 -14.20 11.11
CA GLN A 75 8.93 -15.16 11.10
C GLN A 75 7.65 -14.56 11.72
N ASP A 76 7.77 -13.85 12.84
CA ASP A 76 6.64 -13.17 13.47
C ASP A 76 6.01 -12.12 12.55
N TYR A 77 6.84 -11.43 11.75
CA TYR A 77 6.36 -10.51 10.71
C TYR A 77 5.62 -11.26 9.59
N MET A 78 6.20 -12.34 9.07
CA MET A 78 5.59 -13.16 8.02
C MET A 78 4.24 -13.76 8.43
N ASN A 79 4.05 -14.08 9.72
CA ASN A 79 2.77 -14.53 10.25
C ASN A 79 1.64 -13.48 10.11
N GLN A 80 1.97 -12.21 9.92
CA GLN A 80 0.99 -11.14 9.70
C GLN A 80 0.55 -10.99 8.24
N GLU A 81 1.16 -11.72 7.29
CA GLU A 81 0.85 -11.61 5.85
C GLU A 81 -0.65 -11.70 5.57
N SER A 82 -1.33 -12.71 6.13
CA SER A 82 -2.76 -12.94 5.93
C SER A 82 -3.67 -11.81 6.47
N THR A 83 -3.14 -11.00 7.40
CA THR A 83 -3.86 -9.84 7.95
C THR A 83 -3.83 -8.66 6.98
N CYS A 84 -2.81 -8.56 6.13
CA CYS A 84 -2.59 -7.42 5.24
C CYS A 84 -2.83 -7.70 3.76
N LYS A 85 -2.52 -8.92 3.31
CA LYS A 85 -2.65 -9.33 1.91
C LYS A 85 -4.12 -9.29 1.48
N GLY A 86 -4.41 -8.48 0.46
CA GLY A 86 -5.75 -8.34 -0.12
C GLY A 86 -6.79 -7.62 0.76
N LYS A 87 -6.42 -7.16 1.96
CA LYS A 87 -7.33 -6.49 2.91
C LYS A 87 -7.24 -4.95 2.89
N GLY A 88 -6.56 -4.40 1.88
CA GLY A 88 -6.45 -2.96 1.68
C GLY A 88 -5.56 -2.25 2.70
N ASN A 89 -5.56 -0.92 2.65
CA ASN A 89 -4.67 -0.07 3.43
C ASN A 89 -5.22 0.23 4.84
N ASN A 90 -5.31 -0.79 5.70
CA ASN A 90 -5.74 -0.59 7.09
C ASN A 90 -4.58 -0.05 7.97
N ARG A 91 -4.91 0.61 9.09
CA ARG A 91 -3.92 1.26 9.97
C ARG A 91 -2.83 0.30 10.46
N PHE A 92 -3.21 -0.91 10.87
CA PHE A 92 -2.26 -1.92 11.32
C PHE A 92 -1.22 -2.27 10.24
N CYS A 93 -1.66 -2.46 9.00
CA CYS A 93 -0.76 -2.78 7.89
C CYS A 93 0.15 -1.61 7.51
N LYS A 94 -0.26 -0.36 7.73
CA LYS A 94 0.63 0.81 7.58
C LYS A 94 1.74 0.80 8.60
N GLU A 95 1.43 0.46 9.86
CA GLU A 95 2.44 0.38 10.91
C GLU A 95 3.37 -0.83 10.69
N LEU A 96 2.85 -1.97 10.21
CA LEU A 96 3.69 -3.08 9.77
C LEU A 96 4.65 -2.70 8.64
N GLU A 97 4.24 -1.79 7.75
CA GLU A 97 5.12 -1.32 6.68
C GLU A 97 6.26 -0.46 7.22
N LYS A 98 5.99 0.43 8.17
CA LYS A 98 7.06 1.18 8.85
C LYS A 98 8.01 0.25 9.61
N PHE A 99 7.47 -0.80 10.23
CA PHE A 99 8.28 -1.83 10.86
C PHE A 99 9.18 -2.55 9.84
N ARG A 100 8.64 -2.91 8.67
CA ARG A 100 9.39 -3.54 7.57
C ARG A 100 10.61 -2.70 7.17
N GLU A 101 10.40 -1.40 6.94
CA GLU A 101 11.48 -0.46 6.61
C GLU A 101 12.53 -0.40 7.72
N LEU A 102 12.11 -0.29 8.97
CA LEU A 102 13.01 -0.25 10.13
C LEU A 102 13.87 -1.53 10.23
N PHE A 103 13.24 -2.69 10.06
CA PHE A 103 13.92 -3.98 10.12
C PHE A 103 14.94 -4.14 8.99
N ASN A 104 14.53 -3.86 7.74
CA ASN A 104 15.41 -4.01 6.58
C ASN A 104 16.60 -3.05 6.65
N ASN A 105 16.39 -1.80 7.06
CA ASN A 105 17.48 -0.85 7.28
C ASN A 105 18.48 -1.35 8.33
N HIS A 106 17.99 -2.00 9.40
CA HIS A 106 18.88 -2.59 10.38
C HIS A 106 19.62 -3.82 9.83
N LEU A 107 18.92 -4.68 9.09
CA LEU A 107 19.51 -5.86 8.45
C LEU A 107 20.65 -5.46 7.48
N GLU A 108 20.45 -4.43 6.65
CA GLU A 108 21.49 -3.87 5.79
C GLU A 108 22.69 -3.33 6.58
N SER A 109 22.44 -2.77 7.77
CA SER A 109 23.51 -2.23 8.63
C SER A 109 24.38 -3.30 9.28
N ILE A 110 23.90 -4.56 9.35
CA ILE A 110 24.62 -5.67 9.98
C ILE A 110 25.14 -6.67 8.93
N LYS A 111 26.45 -6.92 8.90
CA LYS A 111 27.08 -7.85 7.93
C LYS A 111 27.03 -9.33 8.34
N LYS A 112 26.22 -9.71 9.34
CA LYS A 112 26.36 -10.99 10.06
C LYS A 112 25.27 -12.03 9.80
N CYS A 113 24.11 -11.65 9.24
CA CYS A 113 22.94 -12.53 9.20
C CYS A 113 22.53 -12.93 7.77
N ASP A 114 23.37 -13.73 7.10
CA ASP A 114 23.21 -14.11 5.70
C ASP A 114 21.93 -14.93 5.40
N ASN A 115 21.33 -15.54 6.42
CA ASN A 115 20.12 -16.37 6.29
C ASN A 115 18.83 -15.55 6.33
N ILE A 116 18.89 -14.28 6.73
CA ILE A 116 17.72 -13.41 6.82
C ILE A 116 17.70 -12.54 5.57
N GLY A 117 16.65 -12.68 4.78
CA GLY A 117 16.38 -11.78 3.66
C GLY A 117 15.61 -10.54 4.09
N GLU A 118 15.58 -9.53 3.22
CA GLU A 118 14.67 -8.40 3.36
C GLU A 118 13.22 -8.87 3.50
N LEU A 119 12.50 -8.24 4.42
CA LEU A 119 11.09 -8.51 4.63
C LEU A 119 10.26 -8.02 3.43
N PRO A 120 9.30 -8.84 2.94
CA PRO A 120 8.50 -8.51 1.77
C PRO A 120 7.37 -7.54 2.10
N TYR A 121 6.96 -6.77 1.09
CA TYR A 121 5.82 -5.87 1.17
C TYR A 121 4.48 -6.64 1.07
N PHE A 122 3.58 -6.50 2.05
CA PHE A 122 2.30 -7.24 2.07
C PHE A 122 1.11 -6.53 1.43
N GLN A 123 1.12 -5.20 1.38
CA GLN A 123 0.01 -4.44 0.81
C GLN A 123 0.11 -4.49 -0.71
N GLY A 124 -0.41 -5.54 -1.35
CA GLY A 124 -0.37 -5.69 -2.82
C GLY A 124 -0.69 -4.40 -3.57
N SER A 125 -0.07 -4.20 -4.74
CA SER A 125 -0.30 -3.05 -5.62
C SER A 125 -1.79 -2.73 -5.62
N SER A 126 -2.16 -1.51 -5.21
CA SER A 126 -3.57 -1.13 -5.15
C SER A 126 -4.24 -1.54 -6.46
N LEU A 127 -5.34 -2.29 -6.39
CA LEU A 127 -6.04 -2.77 -7.59
C LEU A 127 -6.29 -1.61 -8.58
N ALA A 128 -6.47 -0.41 -8.04
CA ALA A 128 -6.55 0.86 -8.76
C ALA A 128 -5.31 1.15 -9.63
N GLY A 129 -4.08 0.99 -9.12
CA GLY A 129 -2.86 1.23 -9.89
C GLY A 129 -2.66 0.22 -11.03
N THR A 130 -2.94 -1.06 -10.77
CA THR A 130 -2.76 -2.14 -11.74
C THR A 130 -3.80 -2.09 -12.88
N ILE A 131 -5.04 -1.65 -12.59
CA ILE A 131 -6.11 -1.54 -13.60
C ILE A 131 -6.05 -0.18 -14.32
N SER A 132 -5.60 0.91 -13.68
CA SER A 132 -5.59 2.25 -14.28
C SER A 132 -4.66 2.36 -15.50
N ILE A 133 -3.54 1.62 -15.51
CA ILE A 133 -2.57 1.66 -16.61
C ILE A 133 -3.16 1.10 -17.92
N PRO A 134 -3.66 -0.15 -17.97
CA PRO A 134 -4.24 -0.68 -19.20
C PRO A 134 -5.51 0.06 -19.65
N VAL A 135 -6.36 0.50 -18.71
CA VAL A 135 -7.62 1.20 -19.04
C VAL A 135 -7.36 2.58 -19.65
N SER A 136 -6.40 3.33 -19.11
CA SER A 136 -6.01 4.64 -19.68
C SER A 136 -5.40 4.49 -21.07
N ALA A 137 -4.53 3.48 -21.28
CA ALA A 137 -3.94 3.19 -22.58
C ALA A 137 -5.00 2.82 -23.63
N MET A 138 -5.95 1.94 -23.30
CA MET A 138 -7.06 1.56 -24.20
C MET A 138 -7.96 2.75 -24.54
N SER A 139 -8.21 3.63 -23.57
CA SER A 139 -9.02 4.84 -23.79
C SER A 139 -8.35 5.82 -24.74
N LEU A 140 -7.04 6.05 -24.59
CA LEU A 140 -6.26 6.90 -25.49
C LEU A 140 -6.26 6.36 -26.91
N ILE A 141 -5.97 5.07 -27.10
CA ILE A 141 -5.99 4.42 -28.42
C ILE A 141 -7.36 4.60 -29.08
N SER A 142 -8.44 4.37 -28.33
CA SER A 142 -9.81 4.50 -28.83
C SER A 142 -10.14 5.94 -29.27
N LEU A 143 -9.71 6.95 -28.49
CA LEU A 143 -9.87 8.36 -28.86
C LEU A 143 -9.06 8.72 -30.11
N PHE A 144 -7.80 8.28 -30.21
CA PHE A 144 -6.96 8.49 -31.39
C PHE A 144 -7.55 7.81 -32.63
N SER A 145 -8.06 6.58 -32.51
CA SER A 145 -8.74 5.87 -33.60
C SER A 145 -10.02 6.59 -34.04
N PHE A 146 -10.82 7.10 -33.10
CA PHE A 146 -12.03 7.85 -33.42
C PHE A 146 -11.74 9.16 -34.15
N VAL A 147 -10.75 9.91 -33.68
CA VAL A 147 -10.33 11.18 -34.31
C VAL A 147 -9.75 10.92 -35.70
N THR A 148 -8.85 9.95 -35.85
CA THR A 148 -8.24 9.61 -37.15
C THR A 148 -9.27 9.07 -38.14
N TYR A 149 -10.22 8.22 -37.72
CA TYR A 149 -11.32 7.77 -38.57
C TYR A 149 -12.17 8.94 -39.06
N LYS A 150 -12.55 9.86 -38.17
CA LYS A 150 -13.38 11.02 -38.54
C LYS A 150 -12.67 11.98 -39.49
N VAL A 151 -11.39 12.27 -39.24
CA VAL A 151 -10.57 13.16 -40.07
C VAL A 151 -10.25 12.49 -41.42
N GLY A 152 -9.86 11.23 -41.43
CA GLY A 152 -9.60 10.47 -42.66
C GLY A 152 -10.84 10.36 -43.54
N ASN A 153 -12.01 10.08 -42.95
CA ASN A 153 -13.27 10.04 -43.69
C ASN A 153 -13.63 11.41 -44.32
N PHE A 154 -13.32 12.52 -43.64
CA PHE A 154 -13.51 13.86 -44.19
C PHE A 154 -12.63 14.09 -45.44
N PHE A 155 -11.34 13.72 -45.39
CA PHE A 155 -10.44 13.83 -46.54
C PHE A 155 -10.86 12.93 -47.72
N VAL A 156 -11.26 11.68 -47.44
CA VAL A 156 -11.74 10.75 -48.48
C VAL A 156 -13.01 11.27 -49.17
N ILE A 157 -13.93 11.88 -48.41
CA ILE A 157 -15.16 12.46 -48.99
C ILE A 157 -14.81 13.69 -49.83
N SER A 158 -13.90 14.56 -49.38
CA SER A 158 -13.49 15.72 -50.17
C SER A 158 -12.81 15.33 -51.47
N ASP A 159 -11.89 14.36 -51.45
CA ASP A 159 -11.18 13.90 -52.64
C ASP A 159 -12.13 13.29 -53.68
N ASN A 160 -13.10 12.50 -53.23
CA ASN A 160 -14.14 11.94 -54.09
C ASN A 160 -15.02 13.04 -54.72
N LEU A 161 -15.38 14.09 -53.96
CA LEU A 161 -16.14 15.23 -54.49
C LEU A 161 -15.33 16.00 -55.55
N PHE A 162 -14.05 16.28 -55.30
CA PHE A 162 -13.18 16.96 -56.26
C PHE A 162 -12.99 16.13 -57.53
N TYR A 163 -12.74 14.82 -57.41
CA TYR A 163 -12.62 13.92 -58.56
C TYR A 163 -13.90 13.92 -59.42
N ASN A 164 -15.07 13.81 -58.80
CA ASN A 164 -16.36 13.80 -59.51
C ASN A 164 -16.66 15.15 -60.19
N LEU A 165 -16.32 16.27 -59.54
CA LEU A 165 -16.47 17.61 -60.13
C LEU A 165 -15.53 17.80 -61.32
N TRP A 166 -14.25 17.42 -61.19
CA TRP A 166 -13.27 17.49 -62.27
C TRP A 166 -13.65 16.62 -63.47
N TYR A 167 -14.06 15.38 -63.23
CA TYR A 167 -14.51 14.47 -64.28
C TYR A 167 -15.71 15.02 -65.04
N THR A 168 -16.70 15.58 -64.32
CA THR A 168 -17.90 16.18 -64.93
C THR A 168 -17.57 17.43 -65.73
N TYR A 169 -16.68 18.28 -65.22
CA TYR A 169 -16.22 19.49 -65.90
C TYR A 169 -15.52 19.16 -67.22
N ASN A 170 -14.55 18.25 -67.21
CA ASN A 170 -13.82 17.87 -68.43
C ASN A 170 -14.70 17.15 -69.44
N LYS A 171 -15.59 16.26 -68.99
CA LYS A 171 -16.55 15.60 -69.88
C LYS A 171 -17.47 16.60 -70.60
N ASN A 172 -17.84 17.69 -69.93
CA ASN A 172 -18.65 18.75 -70.55
C ASN A 172 -17.85 19.63 -71.52
N ILE A 173 -16.53 19.79 -71.32
CA ILE A 173 -15.65 20.44 -72.30
C ILE A 173 -15.49 19.60 -73.56
N ASP A 174 -15.34 18.28 -73.43
CA ASP A 174 -15.21 17.38 -74.59
C ASP A 174 -16.50 17.27 -75.44
N MET A 175 -17.64 17.77 -74.93
CA MET A 175 -18.94 17.80 -75.64
C MET A 175 -19.28 19.16 -76.28
N LEU A 176 -18.42 20.17 -76.14
CA LEU A 176 -18.54 21.51 -76.75
C LEU A 176 -17.67 21.61 -78.01
#